data_AF-A0A4Z2DZW1-F1
#
_entry.id   AF-A0A4Z2DZW1-F1
#
_cell.length_a   1.000
_cell.length_b   1.000
_cell.length_c   1.000
_cell.angle_alpha   90.00
_cell.angle_beta   90.00
_cell.angle_gamma   90.00
#
_symmetry.space_group_name_H-M   'P 1'
#
loop_
_entity.id
_entity.type
_entity.pdbx_description
1 polymer ?
#
loop_
_entity_poly.entity_id
_entity_poly.type
_entity_poly.pdbx_seq_one_letter_code
_entity_poly.pdbx_strand_id
1 'polypeptide(L)'
;MGSEAVSVWRTLLGPADSSAARKEAPLSVRAQFGTDSLKNVGHGSESLAAAARELEFFFPSTAGHGPANTAEYGDCTCCIIKPHALAAGTGAEGSTGDLRGPQGTSEVHWRRVPGPTIPSMHCKLHT
;
A
#
# COMPACT_ATOMS: atom_id res chain seq x y z
N MET A 1 -8.63 -15.12 0.80
CA MET A 1 -8.03 -14.60 2.05
C MET A 1 -6.91 -15.54 2.46
N GLY A 2 -5.75 -15.01 2.83
CA GLY A 2 -4.64 -15.86 3.28
C GLY A 2 -4.96 -16.50 4.63
N SER A 3 -4.73 -17.81 4.76
CA SER A 3 -4.75 -18.48 6.05
C SER A 3 -3.67 -17.90 6.95
N GLU A 4 -3.92 -17.80 8.25
CA GLU A 4 -2.89 -17.40 9.23
C GLU A 4 -2.27 -16.02 8.99
N ALA A 5 -3.02 -15.07 8.40
CA ALA A 5 -2.50 -13.76 8.03
C ALA A 5 -1.85 -12.98 9.19
N VAL A 6 -2.40 -13.08 10.41
CA VAL A 6 -1.84 -12.42 11.60
C VAL A 6 -0.45 -12.98 11.94
N SER A 7 -0.30 -14.31 11.95
CA SER A 7 0.99 -14.92 12.29
C SER A 7 2.02 -14.69 11.19
N VAL A 8 1.64 -14.85 9.92
CA VAL A 8 2.51 -14.58 8.76
C VAL A 8 3.03 -13.14 8.79
N TRP A 9 2.15 -12.16 9.02
CA TRP A 9 2.56 -10.75 9.08
C TRP A 9 3.52 -10.48 10.24
N ARG A 10 3.26 -11.05 11.43
CA ARG A 10 4.17 -10.92 12.58
C ARG A 10 5.53 -11.54 12.33
N THR A 11 5.58 -12.70 11.66
CA THR A 11 6.84 -13.35 11.26
C THR A 11 7.62 -12.46 10.30
N LEU A 12 6.96 -11.85 9.32
CA LEU A 12 7.60 -10.91 8.39
C LEU A 12 8.11 -9.64 9.08
N LEU A 13 7.38 -9.12 10.07
CA LEU A 13 7.80 -7.96 10.87
C LEU A 13 9.03 -8.29 11.75
N GLY A 14 9.04 -9.44 12.40
CA GLY A 14 10.02 -9.82 13.41
C GLY A 14 9.77 -9.18 14.78
N PRO A 15 10.69 -9.35 15.76
CA PRO A 15 10.56 -8.82 17.11
C PRO A 15 10.27 -7.31 17.16
N ALA A 16 9.49 -6.85 18.15
CA ALA A 16 9.08 -5.45 18.26
C ALA A 16 10.25 -4.48 18.51
N ASP A 17 11.28 -4.96 19.22
CA ASP A 17 12.53 -4.23 19.38
C ASP A 17 13.42 -4.45 18.15
N SER A 18 13.73 -3.36 17.43
CA SER A 18 14.53 -3.41 16.21
C SER A 18 15.95 -3.96 16.44
N SER A 19 16.52 -3.79 17.65
CA SER A 19 17.82 -4.34 17.99
C SER A 19 17.79 -5.85 18.22
N ALA A 20 16.71 -6.37 18.82
CA ALA A 20 16.44 -7.81 18.92
C ALA A 20 16.17 -8.40 17.53
N ALA A 21 15.37 -7.71 16.71
CA ALA A 21 15.08 -8.13 15.34
C ALA A 21 16.37 -8.28 14.49
N ARG A 22 17.31 -7.34 14.58
CA ARG A 22 18.62 -7.45 13.90
C ARG A 22 19.44 -8.68 14.30
N LYS A 23 19.22 -9.24 15.50
CA LYS A 23 19.94 -10.44 15.98
C LYS A 23 19.20 -11.72 15.62
N GLU A 24 17.89 -11.75 15.86
CA GLU A 24 17.06 -12.96 15.78
C GLU A 24 16.48 -13.19 14.39
N ALA A 25 16.15 -12.12 13.66
CA ALA A 25 15.55 -12.17 12.33
C ALA A 25 16.09 -11.03 11.44
N PRO A 26 17.37 -11.07 11.02
CA PRO A 26 18.04 -9.94 10.33
C PRO A 26 17.36 -9.48 9.02
N LEU A 27 16.57 -10.36 8.40
CA LEU A 27 15.83 -10.08 7.17
C LEU A 27 14.38 -9.61 7.42
N SER A 28 13.96 -9.46 8.68
CA SER A 28 12.62 -8.97 8.99
C SER A 28 12.50 -7.47 8.67
N VAL A 29 11.27 -6.99 8.46
CA VAL A 29 11.01 -5.57 8.16
C VAL A 29 11.56 -4.67 9.25
N ARG A 30 11.37 -5.04 10.52
CA ARG A 30 11.88 -4.26 11.68
C ARG A 30 13.40 -4.27 11.78
N ALA A 31 14.06 -5.36 11.38
CA ALA A 31 15.52 -5.42 11.35
C ALA A 31 16.10 -4.51 10.27
N GLN A 32 15.49 -4.50 9.08
CA GLN A 32 15.98 -3.77 7.91
C GLN A 32 15.69 -2.26 7.99
N PHE A 33 14.53 -1.88 8.53
CA PHE A 33 14.04 -0.50 8.44
C PHE A 33 13.73 0.15 9.79
N GLY A 34 13.73 -0.61 10.90
CA GLY A 34 13.41 -0.12 12.23
C GLY A 34 14.57 0.55 12.95
N THR A 35 14.28 1.64 13.67
CA THR A 35 15.27 2.39 14.45
C THR A 35 15.40 1.83 15.86
N ASP A 36 14.29 1.78 16.59
CA ASP A 36 14.20 1.35 18.00
C ASP A 36 12.87 0.62 18.26
N SER A 37 12.48 0.43 19.52
CA SER A 37 11.23 -0.27 19.90
C SER A 37 9.97 0.56 19.68
N LEU A 38 10.07 1.90 19.63
CA LEU A 38 8.96 2.82 19.39
C LEU A 38 8.81 3.15 17.90
N LYS A 39 9.93 3.26 17.18
CA LYS A 39 10.02 3.55 15.75
C LYS A 39 10.41 2.29 14.98
N ASN A 40 9.50 1.32 14.97
CA ASN A 40 9.72 -0.01 14.40
C ASN A 40 8.94 -0.27 13.10
N VAL A 41 8.56 0.78 12.35
CA VAL A 41 8.04 0.72 10.97
C VAL A 41 6.65 0.11 10.78
N GLY A 42 6.24 -0.86 11.59
CA GLY A 42 4.97 -1.55 11.40
C GLY A 42 4.40 -2.15 12.67
N HIS A 43 3.07 -2.05 12.78
CA HIS A 43 2.26 -2.73 13.79
C HIS A 43 1.73 -4.06 13.24
N GLY A 44 1.59 -5.04 14.12
CA GLY A 44 0.92 -6.31 13.80
C GLY A 44 0.14 -6.77 15.03
N SER A 45 -1.16 -7.01 14.87
CA SER A 45 -2.04 -7.43 15.96
C SER A 45 -1.51 -8.69 16.66
N GLU A 46 -1.70 -8.81 17.97
CA GLU A 46 -1.16 -9.93 18.74
C GLU A 46 -1.99 -11.21 18.63
N SER A 47 -3.25 -11.09 18.25
CA SER A 47 -4.19 -12.19 18.11
C SER A 47 -5.29 -11.85 17.11
N LEU A 48 -6.04 -12.86 16.66
CA LEU A 48 -7.23 -12.65 15.81
C LEU A 48 -8.27 -11.77 16.50
N ALA A 49 -8.44 -11.90 17.83
CA ALA A 49 -9.36 -11.08 18.60
C ALA A 49 -8.91 -9.61 18.65
N ALA A 50 -7.60 -9.36 18.78
CA ALA A 50 -7.04 -8.00 18.69
C ALA A 50 -7.22 -7.44 17.27
N ALA A 51 -6.91 -8.23 16.24
CA ALA A 51 -7.10 -7.83 14.84
C ALA A 51 -8.56 -7.45 14.54
N ALA A 52 -9.54 -8.22 15.03
CA ALA A 52 -10.95 -7.91 14.84
C ALA A 52 -11.35 -6.56 15.47
N ARG A 53 -10.87 -6.27 16.69
CA ARG A 53 -11.13 -4.98 17.35
C ARG A 53 -10.44 -3.82 16.64
N GLU A 54 -9.20 -4.01 16.23
CA GLU A 54 -8.42 -3.00 15.49
C GLU A 54 -9.07 -2.69 14.13
N LEU A 55 -9.53 -3.72 13.41
CA LEU A 55 -10.24 -3.56 12.13
C LEU A 55 -11.53 -2.75 12.29
N GLU A 56 -12.36 -3.07 13.29
CA GLU A 56 -13.60 -2.31 13.55
C GLU A 56 -13.31 -0.87 14.00
N PHE A 57 -12.17 -0.64 14.66
CA PHE A 57 -11.75 0.72 15.01
C PHE A 57 -11.35 1.56 13.80
N PHE A 58 -10.52 1.03 12.90
CA PHE A 58 -10.04 1.78 11.72
C PHE A 58 -11.05 1.81 10.57
N PHE A 59 -11.81 0.73 10.38
CA PHE A 59 -12.78 0.54 9.30
C PHE A 59 -14.13 0.07 9.87
N PRO A 60 -14.84 0.94 10.61
CA PRO A 60 -16.08 0.56 11.27
C PRO A 60 -17.15 0.14 10.26
N SER A 61 -17.95 -0.83 10.68
CA SER A 61 -19.08 -1.33 9.89
C SER A 61 -20.20 -0.29 9.75
N THR A 62 -20.21 0.72 10.62
CA THR A 62 -21.16 1.84 10.60
C THR A 62 -20.54 3.07 9.93
N ALA A 63 -21.20 3.57 8.88
CA ALA A 63 -20.73 4.74 8.15
C ALA A 63 -20.66 5.97 9.06
N GLY A 64 -19.56 6.72 8.98
CA GLY A 64 -19.37 7.99 9.72
C GLY A 64 -18.79 7.85 11.12
N HIS A 65 -18.48 6.64 11.59
CA HIS A 65 -17.91 6.41 12.93
C HIS A 65 -16.40 6.08 12.94
N GLY A 66 -15.70 6.36 11.84
CA GLY A 66 -14.26 6.10 11.71
C GLY A 66 -13.38 7.23 12.26
N PRO A 67 -12.06 7.01 12.34
CA PRO A 67 -11.11 8.07 12.61
C PRO A 67 -11.27 9.23 11.63
N ALA A 68 -10.98 10.45 12.08
CA ALA A 68 -11.02 11.62 11.21
C ALA A 68 -10.06 11.43 10.02
N ASN A 69 -10.54 11.75 8.82
CA ASN A 69 -9.72 11.76 7.63
C ASN A 69 -8.65 12.86 7.72
N THR A 70 -7.41 12.53 7.42
CA THR A 70 -6.27 13.47 7.38
C THR A 70 -5.97 14.00 5.97
N ALA A 71 -6.77 13.64 4.97
CA ALA A 71 -6.58 14.08 3.60
C ALA A 71 -6.83 15.59 3.46
N GLU A 72 -5.82 16.30 2.99
CA GLU A 72 -5.93 17.70 2.55
C GLU A 72 -6.22 17.73 1.04
N TYR A 73 -7.32 18.37 0.66
CA TYR A 73 -7.74 18.51 -0.73
C TYR A 73 -7.29 19.88 -1.25
N GLY A 74 -6.02 20.01 -1.64
CA GLY A 74 -5.45 21.18 -2.30
C GLY A 74 -4.38 20.75 -3.30
N ASP A 75 -4.50 21.17 -4.56
CA ASP A 75 -3.58 20.83 -5.66
C ASP A 75 -3.27 19.32 -5.82
N CYS A 76 -4.19 18.44 -5.41
CA CYS A 76 -4.06 17.00 -5.53
C CYS A 76 -4.77 16.46 -6.78
N THR A 77 -4.22 15.41 -7.39
CA THR A 77 -4.91 14.63 -8.44
C THR A 77 -5.46 13.33 -7.86
N CYS A 78 -6.62 12.90 -8.36
CA CYS A 78 -7.18 11.60 -8.01
C CYS A 78 -6.78 10.56 -9.06
N CYS A 79 -6.27 9.42 -8.62
CA CYS A 79 -6.05 8.26 -9.48
C CYS A 79 -6.97 7.10 -9.02
N ILE A 80 -7.55 6.40 -9.99
CA ILE A 80 -8.41 5.24 -9.73
C ILE A 80 -7.69 4.00 -10.24
N ILE A 81 -7.33 3.11 -9.31
CA ILE A 81 -6.78 1.80 -9.65
C ILE A 81 -7.92 0.92 -10.12
N LYS A 82 -7.90 0.54 -11.40
CA LYS A 82 -8.92 -0.34 -11.99
C LYS A 82 -8.83 -1.74 -11.34
N PRO A 83 -9.95 -2.44 -11.12
CA PRO A 83 -9.95 -3.75 -10.44
C PRO A 83 -9.01 -4.78 -11.06
N HIS A 84 -8.81 -4.78 -12.38
CA HIS A 84 -7.90 -5.70 -13.05
C HIS A 84 -6.44 -5.56 -12.60
N ALA A 85 -6.01 -4.35 -12.20
CA ALA A 85 -4.65 -4.12 -11.72
C ALA A 85 -4.42 -4.72 -10.33
N LEU A 86 -5.48 -4.84 -9.52
CA LEU A 86 -5.42 -5.51 -8.22
C LEU A 86 -5.39 -7.03 -8.38
N ALA A 87 -6.12 -7.57 -9.35
CA ALA A 87 -6.18 -9.01 -9.61
C ALA A 87 -4.84 -9.58 -10.13
N ALA A 88 -4.08 -8.79 -10.90
CA ALA A 88 -2.79 -9.20 -11.46
C ALA A 88 -1.64 -9.18 -10.43
N GLY A 89 -1.83 -8.61 -9.22
CA GLY A 89 -0.80 -8.54 -8.20
C GLY A 89 0.36 -7.57 -8.51
N THR A 90 0.30 -6.80 -9.60
CA THR A 90 1.37 -5.90 -10.08
C THR A 90 1.38 -4.54 -9.36
N GLY A 91 0.82 -4.45 -8.16
CA GLY A 91 0.54 -3.17 -7.48
C GLY A 91 1.75 -2.45 -6.87
N ALA A 92 2.96 -3.01 -6.90
CA ALA A 92 4.11 -2.47 -6.19
C ALA A 92 5.48 -2.67 -6.87
N GLU A 93 5.54 -2.99 -8.17
CA GLU A 93 6.80 -2.83 -8.91
C GLU A 93 6.88 -1.41 -9.47
N GLY A 94 7.71 -0.58 -8.83
CA GLY A 94 8.40 0.57 -9.42
C GLY A 94 7.55 1.55 -10.24
N SER A 95 7.02 2.59 -9.61
CA SER A 95 6.71 3.86 -10.28
C SER A 95 7.99 4.65 -10.59
N THR A 96 8.97 4.03 -11.25
CA THR A 96 10.08 4.69 -11.92
C THR A 96 10.01 4.28 -13.38
N GLY A 97 10.11 5.27 -14.26
CA GLY A 97 9.65 5.21 -15.65
C GLY A 97 10.13 4.04 -16.51
N ASP A 98 9.33 3.82 -17.57
CA ASP A 98 9.56 3.01 -18.76
C ASP A 98 9.26 1.50 -18.66
N LEU A 99 7.97 1.16 -18.73
CA LEU A 99 7.51 -0.19 -19.05
C LEU A 99 7.45 -0.39 -20.56
N ARG A 100 8.61 -0.59 -21.20
CA ARG A 100 8.67 -1.13 -22.57
C ARG A 100 8.68 -2.67 -22.51
N GLY A 101 7.49 -3.26 -22.43
CA GLY A 101 7.29 -4.71 -22.59
C GLY A 101 7.29 -5.12 -24.07
N PRO A 102 7.88 -6.29 -24.43
CA PRO A 102 7.90 -6.76 -25.80
C PRO A 102 6.61 -7.51 -26.16
N GLN A 103 5.97 -7.02 -27.24
CA GLN A 103 5.04 -7.71 -28.14
C GLN A 103 3.65 -8.08 -27.57
N GLY A 104 2.66 -7.24 -27.93
CA GLY A 104 1.26 -7.66 -28.07
C GLY A 104 0.22 -6.97 -27.20
N THR A 105 0.57 -5.95 -26.42
CA THR A 105 -0.37 -5.28 -25.51
C THR A 105 -0.73 -3.88 -25.97
N SER A 106 -2.03 -3.57 -25.95
CA SER A 106 -2.60 -2.25 -26.20
C SER A 106 -1.75 -1.13 -25.60
N GLU A 107 -1.31 -0.20 -26.45
CA GLU A 107 -0.41 0.88 -26.08
C GLU A 107 -1.17 1.91 -25.21
N VAL A 108 -0.88 1.95 -23.91
CA VAL A 108 -1.43 2.97 -23.02
C VAL A 108 -0.55 4.21 -23.11
N HIS A 109 -0.92 5.11 -24.01
CA HIS A 109 -0.19 6.35 -24.22
C HIS A 109 -0.77 7.48 -23.35
N TRP A 110 0.00 7.92 -22.36
CA TRP A 110 -0.34 9.07 -21.53
C TRP A 110 0.10 10.36 -22.22
N ARG A 111 -0.84 11.10 -22.84
CA ARG A 111 -0.54 12.47 -23.33
C ARG A 111 -0.92 13.50 -22.28
N ARG A 112 0.03 14.36 -21.95
CA ARG A 112 -0.24 15.65 -21.32
C ARG A 112 -1.05 16.48 -22.31
N VAL A 113 -2.28 16.83 -21.95
CA VAL A 113 -3.09 17.78 -22.72
C VAL A 113 -2.78 19.19 -22.20
N PRO A 114 -2.30 20.12 -23.04
CA PRO A 114 -2.12 21.51 -22.60
C PRO A 114 -3.49 22.14 -22.32
N GLY A 115 -3.70 22.59 -21.08
CA GLY A 115 -4.90 23.31 -20.64
C GLY A 115 -4.52 24.44 -19.68
N PRO A 116 -5.33 25.50 -19.58
CA PRO A 116 -4.88 26.77 -18.99
C PRO A 116 -4.70 26.76 -17.47
N THR A 117 -5.13 25.72 -16.75
CA THR A 117 -5.07 25.76 -15.28
C THR A 117 -4.73 24.44 -14.58
N ILE A 118 -4.88 23.26 -15.20
CA ILE A 118 -4.47 21.97 -14.61
C ILE A 118 -4.08 20.98 -15.72
N PRO A 119 -2.94 20.27 -15.65
CA PRO A 119 -2.65 19.18 -16.58
C PRO A 119 -3.63 18.02 -16.34
N SER A 120 -4.64 17.88 -17.22
CA SER A 120 -5.53 16.72 -17.24
C SER A 120 -4.83 15.53 -17.93
N MET A 121 -4.83 14.36 -17.28
CA MET A 121 -4.38 13.11 -17.88
C MET A 121 -5.58 12.35 -18.44
N HIS A 122 -5.72 12.31 -19.76
CA HIS A 122 -6.72 11.49 -20.44
C HIS A 122 -6.12 10.13 -20.80
N CYS A 123 -6.67 9.06 -20.24
CA CYS A 123 -6.43 7.68 -20.69
C CYS A 123 -7.28 7.44 -21.94
N LYS A 124 -6.67 7.42 -23.14
CA LYS A 124 -7.32 6.88 -24.34
C LYS A 124 -6.86 5.44 -24.55
N LEU A 125 -7.77 4.49 -24.38
CA LEU A 125 -7.59 3.14 -24.94
C LEU A 125 -7.80 3.25 -26.45
N HIS A 126 -6.82 2.84 -27.23
CA HIS A 126 -7.04 2.50 -28.64
C HIS A 126 -7.16 0.97 -28.72
N THR A 127 -8.29 0.52 -29.24
CA THR A 127 -8.51 -0.86 -29.71
C THR A 127 -7.96 -1.02 -31.11
#